data_AF-A0A238XFK6-F1
#
_entry.id   AF-A0A238XFK6-F1
#
_cell.length_a   1.000
_cell.length_b   1.000
_cell.length_c   1.000
_cell.angle_alpha   90.00
_cell.angle_beta   90.00
_cell.angle_gamma   90.00
#
_symmetry.space_group_name_H-M   'P 1'
#
loop_
_entity.id
_entity.type
_entity.pdbx_description
1 polymer ?
#
loop_
_entity_poly.entity_id
_entity_poly.type
_entity_poly.pdbx_seq_one_letter_code
_entity_poly.pdbx_strand_id
1 'polypeptide(L)'
;MPIWRVLLCLSAELHDTGEIRAIDATGMDRISASQHYAKRTNYTFRAIKTTVLVDCVTGVILDIICSMKQPHDSQIGWQLLKRNLDKVHVLTADKGCDWWLLRQKFLSEGVRPVIKHREFGWNSVAGNILIDDTTYHQRSNVESTFFALWRKYGETVRSRTWFGRFRELVLKCAVRNIELALDASNA
;
A
#
# COMPACT_ATOMS: atom_id res chain seq x y z
N MET A 1 -2.60 -19.11 3.96
CA MET A 1 -2.17 -17.80 3.43
C MET A 1 -2.05 -17.80 1.90
N PRO A 2 -1.39 -18.79 1.26
CA PRO A 2 -1.10 -18.74 -0.18
C PRO A 2 -2.35 -18.55 -1.05
N ILE A 3 -3.40 -19.34 -0.80
CA ILE A 3 -4.65 -19.31 -1.59
C ILE A 3 -5.25 -17.90 -1.71
N TRP A 4 -5.33 -17.15 -0.60
CA TRP A 4 -5.90 -15.80 -0.61
C TRP A 4 -5.02 -14.83 -1.41
N ARG A 5 -3.69 -14.96 -1.31
CA ARG A 5 -2.78 -14.17 -2.13
C ARG A 5 -2.86 -14.53 -3.60
N VAL A 6 -2.97 -15.82 -3.92
CA VAL A 6 -3.17 -16.28 -5.30
C VAL A 6 -4.45 -15.67 -5.85
N LEU A 7 -5.55 -15.66 -5.09
CA LEU A 7 -6.78 -14.99 -5.50
C LEU A 7 -6.56 -13.49 -5.79
N LEU A 8 -5.82 -12.78 -4.93
CA LEU A 8 -5.49 -11.37 -5.18
C LEU A 8 -4.62 -11.20 -6.43
N CYS A 9 -3.60 -12.05 -6.61
CA CYS A 9 -2.73 -12.03 -7.78
C CYS A 9 -3.53 -12.25 -9.06
N LEU A 10 -4.38 -13.28 -9.10
CA LEU A 10 -5.25 -13.58 -10.24
C LEU A 10 -6.22 -12.43 -10.53
N SER A 11 -6.77 -11.79 -9.50
CA SER A 11 -7.63 -10.62 -9.69
C SER A 11 -6.88 -9.41 -10.27
N ALA A 12 -5.60 -9.27 -9.96
CA ALA A 12 -4.76 -8.20 -10.49
C ALA A 12 -4.31 -8.47 -11.94
N GLU A 13 -4.16 -9.74 -12.32
CA GLU A 13 -3.83 -10.17 -13.68
C GLU A 13 -4.97 -9.96 -14.70
N LEU A 14 -6.16 -9.56 -14.23
CA LEU A 14 -7.25 -9.11 -15.09
C LEU A 14 -7.00 -7.74 -15.74
N HIS A 15 -5.91 -7.07 -15.39
CA HIS A 15 -5.65 -5.67 -15.75
C HIS A 15 -4.28 -5.50 -16.41
N ASP A 16 -4.25 -4.65 -17.44
CA ASP A 16 -3.00 -4.18 -18.03
C ASP A 16 -2.40 -3.08 -17.15
N THR A 17 -1.51 -3.49 -16.26
CA THR A 17 -0.92 -2.58 -15.27
C THR A 17 0.20 -1.72 -15.83
N GLY A 18 0.36 -0.51 -15.28
CA GLY A 18 1.44 0.40 -15.66
C GLY A 18 2.80 0.11 -15.02
N GLU A 19 3.77 0.95 -15.36
CA GLU A 19 5.16 0.85 -14.86
C GLU A 19 5.33 1.35 -13.43
N ILE A 20 4.48 2.30 -13.01
CA ILE A 20 4.60 3.02 -11.73
C ILE A 20 3.69 2.37 -10.70
N ARG A 21 4.31 1.90 -9.63
CA ARG A 21 3.61 1.36 -8.45
C ARG A 21 3.83 2.24 -7.26
N ALA A 22 2.92 2.13 -6.31
CA ALA A 22 2.99 2.91 -5.10
C ALA A 22 2.68 2.06 -3.87
N ILE A 23 3.40 2.35 -2.79
CA ILE A 23 3.19 1.75 -1.47
C ILE A 23 2.72 2.82 -0.50
N ASP A 24 1.68 2.47 0.24
CA ASP A 24 1.24 3.24 1.39
C ASP A 24 0.76 2.34 2.52
N ALA A 25 0.87 2.85 3.75
CA ALA A 25 0.48 2.14 4.95
C ALA A 25 -0.52 2.95 5.75
N THR A 26 -1.55 2.28 6.22
CA THR A 26 -2.66 2.89 6.95
C THR A 26 -3.13 2.00 8.10
N GLY A 27 -3.63 2.62 9.16
CA GLY A 27 -4.20 1.93 10.30
C GLY A 27 -5.69 1.69 10.11
N MET A 28 -6.12 0.43 10.19
CA MET A 28 -7.54 0.09 10.27
C MET A 28 -7.92 -0.38 11.66
N ASP A 29 -9.01 0.15 12.20
CA ASP A 29 -9.45 -0.19 13.55
C ASP A 29 -10.55 -1.27 13.58
N ARG A 30 -10.75 -1.84 14.76
CA ARG A 30 -11.80 -2.83 15.04
C ARG A 30 -13.15 -2.18 15.30
N ILE A 31 -13.15 -0.92 15.75
CA ILE A 31 -14.34 -0.13 16.04
C ILE A 31 -14.27 1.11 15.16
N SER A 32 -15.38 1.47 14.53
CA SER A 32 -15.48 2.71 13.74
C SER A 32 -15.51 3.91 14.69
N ALA A 33 -14.38 4.24 15.31
CA ALA A 33 -14.21 5.39 16.17
C ALA A 33 -13.37 6.44 15.43
N SER A 34 -13.91 7.65 15.25
CA SER A 34 -13.13 8.74 14.66
C SER A 34 -11.92 9.07 15.56
N GLN A 35 -10.81 9.52 14.96
CA GLN A 35 -9.63 9.95 15.74
C GLN A 35 -10.00 10.99 16.80
N HIS A 36 -10.95 11.87 16.48
CA HIS A 36 -11.48 12.87 17.40
C HIS A 36 -12.21 12.24 18.60
N TYR A 37 -13.07 11.25 18.36
CA TYR A 37 -13.79 10.54 19.42
C TYR A 37 -12.82 9.76 20.31
N ALA A 38 -11.83 9.10 19.73
CA ALA A 38 -10.87 8.30 20.46
C ALA A 38 -9.95 9.13 21.36
N LYS A 39 -9.48 10.30 20.87
CA LYS A 39 -8.72 11.26 21.68
C LYS A 39 -9.49 11.75 22.91
N ARG A 40 -10.81 11.94 22.77
CA ARG A 40 -11.68 12.42 23.88
C ARG A 40 -12.02 11.32 24.90
N THR A 41 -12.11 10.07 24.47
CA THR A 41 -12.55 8.93 25.30
C THR A 41 -11.41 8.10 25.86
N ASN A 42 -10.16 8.49 25.59
CA ASN A 42 -8.97 7.71 25.90
C ASN A 42 -9.00 6.29 25.28
N TYR A 43 -9.70 6.17 24.15
CA TYR A 43 -9.82 4.92 23.41
C TYR A 43 -8.49 4.59 22.72
N THR A 44 -7.92 3.45 23.05
CA THR A 44 -6.68 2.98 22.43
C THR A 44 -7.00 2.18 21.17
N PHE A 45 -6.75 2.80 20.01
CA PHE A 45 -6.83 2.13 18.71
C PHE A 45 -6.00 0.85 18.73
N ARG A 46 -6.65 -0.31 18.57
CA ARG A 46 -5.96 -1.58 18.26
C ARG A 46 -5.89 -1.73 16.74
N ALA A 47 -5.35 -0.70 16.10
CA ALA A 47 -5.31 -0.58 14.67
C ALA A 47 -4.37 -1.62 14.06
N ILE A 48 -4.87 -2.31 13.04
CA ILE A 48 -4.10 -3.18 12.17
C ILE A 48 -3.43 -2.26 11.15
N LYS A 49 -2.10 -2.22 11.18
CA LYS A 49 -1.34 -1.54 10.14
C LYS A 49 -1.42 -2.36 8.87
N THR A 50 -2.01 -1.79 7.84
CA THR A 50 -2.23 -2.42 6.54
C THR A 50 -1.40 -1.66 5.52
N THR A 51 -0.50 -2.36 4.84
CA THR A 51 0.31 -1.80 3.77
C THR A 51 -0.09 -2.48 2.47
N VAL A 52 -0.37 -1.71 1.44
CA VAL A 52 -0.74 -2.20 0.11
C VAL A 52 0.28 -1.75 -0.92
N LEU A 53 0.40 -2.57 -1.97
CA LEU A 53 1.07 -2.22 -3.21
C LEU A 53 0.01 -2.03 -4.28
N VAL A 54 -0.01 -0.87 -4.92
CA VAL A 54 -1.05 -0.48 -5.89
C VAL A 54 -0.42 -0.03 -7.21
N ASP A 55 -1.10 -0.33 -8.30
CA ASP A 55 -0.82 0.26 -9.61
C ASP A 55 -1.26 1.72 -9.67
N CYS A 56 -0.37 2.63 -10.06
CA CYS A 56 -0.77 4.04 -10.14
C CYS A 56 -1.68 4.33 -11.32
N VAL A 57 -1.64 3.53 -12.40
CA VAL A 57 -2.43 3.79 -13.61
C VAL A 57 -3.86 3.26 -13.46
N THR A 58 -3.98 1.98 -13.13
CA THR A 58 -5.28 1.28 -13.03
C THR A 58 -5.90 1.36 -11.62
N GLY A 59 -5.11 1.70 -10.60
CA GLY A 59 -5.54 1.67 -9.21
C GLY A 59 -5.71 0.23 -8.67
N VAL A 60 -5.24 -0.79 -9.38
CA VAL A 60 -5.35 -2.20 -9.00
C VAL A 60 -4.44 -2.51 -7.82
N ILE A 61 -4.93 -3.31 -6.87
CA ILE A 61 -4.18 -3.72 -5.68
C ILE A 61 -3.42 -5.02 -6.01
N LEU A 62 -2.09 -4.99 -5.94
CA LEU A 62 -1.22 -6.12 -6.28
C LEU A 62 -0.96 -7.06 -5.09
N ASP A 63 -0.58 -6.51 -3.95
CA ASP A 63 -0.32 -7.29 -2.72
C ASP A 63 -0.64 -6.46 -1.48
N ILE A 64 -0.81 -7.16 -0.37
CA ILE A 64 -1.18 -6.61 0.92
C ILE A 64 -0.44 -7.33 2.05
N ILE A 65 0.00 -6.53 3.02
CA ILE A 65 0.53 -7.01 4.29
C ILE A 65 -0.25 -6.33 5.41
N CYS A 66 -0.75 -7.12 6.36
CA CYS A 66 -1.35 -6.61 7.58
C CYS A 66 -0.50 -7.03 8.80
N SER A 67 -0.21 -6.07 9.67
CA SER A 67 0.53 -6.29 10.90
C SER A 67 -0.22 -5.71 12.11
N MET A 68 -0.21 -6.47 13.20
CA MET A 68 -0.76 -6.05 14.50
C MET A 68 0.24 -5.24 15.32
N LYS A 69 1.54 -5.49 15.09
CA LYS A 69 2.63 -4.65 15.59
C LYS A 69 2.83 -3.52 14.59
N GLN A 70 3.30 -2.34 15.00
CA GLN A 70 3.69 -1.28 14.07
C GLN A 70 5.16 -1.49 13.68
N PRO A 71 5.47 -2.30 12.65
CA PRO A 71 6.85 -2.53 12.26
C PRO A 71 7.34 -1.29 11.50
N HIS A 72 8.65 -1.15 11.39
CA HIS A 72 9.22 -0.12 10.52
C HIS A 72 8.74 -0.34 9.08
N ASP A 73 8.20 0.72 8.47
CA ASP A 73 7.63 0.68 7.11
C ASP A 73 8.60 0.13 6.07
N SER A 74 9.89 0.38 6.25
CA SER A 74 10.93 -0.11 5.35
C SER A 74 11.05 -1.64 5.33
N GLN A 75 10.81 -2.33 6.45
CA GLN A 75 10.82 -3.80 6.48
C GLN A 75 9.61 -4.38 5.76
N ILE A 76 8.43 -3.74 5.91
CA ILE A 76 7.21 -4.17 5.23
C ILE A 76 7.32 -3.91 3.73
N GLY A 77 7.83 -2.73 3.34
CA GLY A 77 8.07 -2.37 1.94
C GLY A 77 8.98 -3.37 1.24
N TRP A 78 10.06 -3.80 1.89
CA TRP A 78 10.94 -4.85 1.34
C TRP A 78 10.22 -6.19 1.17
N GLN A 79 9.39 -6.60 2.14
CA GLN A 79 8.65 -7.86 2.05
C GLN A 79 7.58 -7.85 0.95
N LEU A 80 6.93 -6.71 0.73
CA LEU A 80 5.99 -6.53 -0.39
C LEU A 80 6.74 -6.60 -1.72
N LEU A 81 7.84 -5.86 -1.84
CA LEU A 81 8.58 -5.80 -3.09
C LEU A 81 9.18 -7.16 -3.47
N LYS A 82 9.80 -7.87 -2.52
CA LYS A 82 10.42 -9.19 -2.79
C LYS A 82 9.46 -10.21 -3.41
N ARG A 83 8.15 -10.05 -3.21
CA ARG A 83 7.12 -10.93 -3.79
C ARG A 83 6.61 -10.50 -5.16
N ASN A 84 6.91 -9.27 -5.57
CA ASN A 84 6.37 -8.62 -6.76
C ASN A 84 7.49 -7.97 -7.59
N LEU A 85 8.73 -8.47 -7.51
CA LEU A 85 9.89 -7.89 -8.20
C LEU A 85 9.70 -7.89 -9.73
N ASP A 86 9.00 -8.89 -10.24
CA ASP A 86 8.62 -9.04 -11.65
C ASP A 86 7.59 -7.99 -12.11
N LYS A 87 6.84 -7.38 -11.19
CA LYS A 87 5.71 -6.47 -11.49
C LYS A 87 5.99 -5.00 -11.16
N VAL A 88 7.17 -4.69 -10.60
CA VAL A 88 7.52 -3.36 -10.06
C VAL A 88 8.81 -2.86 -10.71
N HIS A 89 8.70 -1.89 -11.61
CA HIS A 89 9.85 -1.21 -12.21
C HIS A 89 10.15 0.12 -11.51
N VAL A 90 9.11 0.91 -11.27
CA VAL A 90 9.21 2.19 -10.55
C VAL A 90 8.34 2.12 -9.31
N LEU A 91 8.92 2.43 -8.14
CA LEU A 91 8.23 2.37 -6.87
C LEU A 91 8.19 3.74 -6.20
N THR A 92 7.00 4.25 -5.95
CA THR A 92 6.77 5.46 -5.16
C THR A 92 6.29 5.11 -3.75
N ALA A 93 6.72 5.88 -2.74
CA ALA A 93 6.27 5.69 -1.36
C ALA A 93 6.44 6.99 -0.56
N ASP A 94 5.83 7.03 0.63
CA ASP A 94 5.96 8.18 1.52
C ASP A 94 7.41 8.43 1.93
N LYS A 95 7.73 9.68 2.27
CA LYS A 95 8.96 10.09 2.98
C LYS A 95 9.16 9.29 4.27
N GLY A 96 8.09 8.80 4.90
CA GLY A 96 8.13 7.86 6.01
C GLY A 96 8.86 6.54 5.71
N CYS A 97 8.88 6.10 4.45
CA CYS A 97 9.54 4.86 4.02
C CYS A 97 11.05 5.04 3.74
N ASP A 98 11.55 6.28 3.75
CA ASP A 98 12.93 6.61 3.43
C ASP A 98 13.93 5.92 4.39
N TRP A 99 14.66 4.96 3.84
CA TRP A 99 15.80 4.34 4.49
C TRP A 99 16.86 4.03 3.45
N TRP A 100 18.09 4.51 3.67
CA TRP A 100 19.19 4.37 2.71
C TRP A 100 19.40 2.91 2.28
N LEU A 101 19.35 1.97 3.24
CA LEU A 101 19.56 0.56 2.99
C LEU A 101 18.44 -0.05 2.14
N LEU A 102 17.21 0.44 2.30
CA LEU A 102 16.07 0.00 1.50
C LEU A 102 16.21 0.45 0.04
N ARG A 103 16.64 1.69 -0.20
CA ARG A 103 16.88 2.19 -1.56
C ARG A 103 17.96 1.40 -2.27
N GLN A 104 19.07 1.10 -1.59
CA GLN A 104 20.15 0.29 -2.15
C GLN A 104 19.66 -1.10 -2.55
N LYS A 105 18.83 -1.72 -1.71
CA LYS A 105 18.21 -3.01 -2.03
C LYS A 105 17.25 -2.94 -3.22
N PHE A 106 16.49 -1.84 -3.35
CA PHE A 106 15.62 -1.64 -4.50
C PHE A 106 16.43 -1.52 -5.79
N LEU A 107 17.48 -0.70 -5.76
CA LEU A 107 18.38 -0.51 -6.90
C LEU A 107 19.12 -1.80 -7.30
N SER A 108 19.56 -2.62 -6.34
CA SER A 108 20.23 -3.90 -6.64
C SER A 108 19.32 -4.91 -7.33
N GLU A 109 18.02 -4.81 -7.11
CA GLU A 109 17.00 -5.65 -7.76
C GLU A 109 16.45 -5.00 -9.05
N GLY A 110 17.02 -3.88 -9.50
CA GLY A 110 16.60 -3.17 -10.72
C GLY A 110 15.35 -2.31 -10.55
N VAL A 111 14.88 -2.08 -9.33
CA VAL A 111 13.69 -1.26 -9.04
C VAL A 111 14.12 0.16 -8.76
N ARG A 112 13.55 1.15 -9.47
CA ARG A 112 13.84 2.57 -9.27
C ARG A 112 12.95 3.13 -8.14
N PRO A 113 13.52 3.52 -6.98
CA PRO A 113 12.73 4.07 -5.88
C PRO A 113 12.57 5.58 -5.98
N VAL A 114 11.33 6.03 -6.16
CA VAL A 114 10.91 7.43 -6.20
C VAL A 114 10.28 7.79 -4.85
N ILE A 115 11.13 7.95 -3.85
CA ILE A 115 10.75 8.27 -2.46
C ILE A 115 11.47 9.57 -2.10
N LYS A 116 10.81 10.54 -1.44
CA LYS A 116 11.51 11.74 -0.94
C LYS A 116 12.43 11.39 0.23
N HIS A 117 13.64 11.95 0.22
CA HIS A 117 14.59 11.87 1.31
C HIS A 117 14.06 12.61 2.55
N ARG A 118 14.27 12.03 3.72
CA ARG A 118 14.15 12.76 4.98
C ARG A 118 15.26 13.81 5.03
N GLU A 119 14.86 15.07 5.19
CA GLU A 119 15.75 16.23 5.10
C GLU A 119 16.69 16.29 6.31
N PHE A 120 17.76 15.50 6.25
CA PHE A 120 18.91 15.61 7.13
C PHE A 120 20.03 16.28 6.31
N GLY A 121 20.13 17.61 6.43
CA GLY A 121 21.16 18.40 5.75
C GLY A 121 20.99 18.57 4.24
N TRP A 122 21.98 19.22 3.63
CA TRP A 122 21.95 19.69 2.23
C TRP A 122 21.84 18.58 1.19
N ASN A 123 22.49 17.44 1.42
CA ASN A 123 22.46 16.30 0.48
C ASN A 123 21.03 15.75 0.28
N SER A 124 20.23 15.74 1.35
CA SER A 124 18.85 15.27 1.32
C SER A 124 17.94 16.23 0.55
N VAL A 125 18.18 17.53 0.69
CA VAL A 125 17.47 18.58 -0.06
C VAL A 125 17.80 18.52 -1.55
N ALA A 126 19.10 18.41 -1.89
CA ALA A 126 19.54 18.26 -3.27
C ALA A 126 18.97 16.99 -3.93
N GLY A 127 18.97 15.87 -3.20
CA GLY A 127 18.36 14.63 -3.66
C GLY A 127 16.86 14.77 -3.94
N ASN A 128 16.13 15.54 -3.12
CA ASN A 128 14.71 15.80 -3.34
C ASN A 128 14.44 16.65 -4.58
N ILE A 129 15.33 17.57 -4.94
CA ILE A 129 15.20 18.41 -6.15
C ILE A 129 15.35 17.57 -7.43
N LEU A 130 16.15 16.50 -7.39
CA LEU A 130 16.37 15.61 -8.53
C LEU A 130 15.26 14.58 -8.74
N ILE A 131 14.33 14.46 -7.79
CA ILE A 131 13.18 13.56 -7.92
C ILE A 131 12.19 14.20 -8.87
N ASP A 132 11.75 13.44 -9.87
CA ASP A 132 10.64 13.85 -10.70
C ASP A 132 9.36 13.90 -9.87
N ASP A 133 8.91 15.11 -9.59
CA ASP A 133 7.71 15.37 -8.80
C ASP A 133 6.46 14.77 -9.48
N THR A 134 6.40 14.71 -10.82
CA THR A 134 5.24 14.14 -11.52
C THR A 134 5.07 12.66 -11.20
N THR A 135 6.16 11.87 -11.25
CA THR A 135 6.17 10.48 -10.81
C THR A 135 5.91 10.38 -9.30
N TYR A 136 6.53 11.22 -8.47
CA TYR A 136 6.33 11.17 -7.02
C TYR A 136 4.86 11.41 -6.61
N HIS A 137 4.16 12.34 -7.27
CA HIS A 137 2.77 12.68 -6.97
C HIS A 137 1.78 11.55 -7.28
N GLN A 138 2.16 10.58 -8.13
CA GLN A 138 1.37 9.36 -8.37
C GLN A 138 1.15 8.53 -7.08
N ARG A 139 1.95 8.74 -6.03
CA ARG A 139 1.73 8.17 -4.70
C ARG A 139 0.30 8.41 -4.18
N SER A 140 -0.28 9.57 -4.47
CA SER A 140 -1.63 9.93 -4.00
C SER A 140 -2.73 8.99 -4.52
N ASN A 141 -2.45 8.22 -5.59
CA ASN A 141 -3.37 7.21 -6.11
C ASN A 141 -3.56 6.04 -5.15
N VAL A 142 -2.56 5.71 -4.31
CA VAL A 142 -2.72 4.67 -3.27
C VAL A 142 -3.67 5.13 -2.20
N GLU A 143 -3.54 6.38 -1.75
CA GLU A 143 -4.41 6.97 -0.74
C GLU A 143 -5.86 7.02 -1.25
N SER A 144 -6.03 7.42 -2.50
CA SER A 144 -7.33 7.43 -3.18
C SER A 144 -7.91 6.01 -3.32
N THR A 145 -7.08 5.03 -3.67
CA THR A 145 -7.47 3.61 -3.77
C THR A 145 -7.91 3.06 -2.41
N PHE A 146 -7.16 3.37 -1.35
CA PHE A 146 -7.52 3.02 0.01
C PHE A 146 -8.85 3.64 0.43
N PHE A 147 -9.01 4.93 0.18
CA PHE A 147 -10.24 5.65 0.50
C PHE A 147 -11.46 5.05 -0.21
N ALA A 148 -11.34 4.76 -1.52
CA ALA A 148 -12.40 4.11 -2.29
C ALA A 148 -12.73 2.71 -1.76
N LEU A 149 -11.70 1.90 -1.46
CA LEU A 149 -11.87 0.57 -0.89
C LEU A 149 -12.65 0.62 0.44
N TRP A 150 -12.29 1.52 1.34
CA TRP A 150 -12.97 1.61 2.63
C TRP A 150 -14.35 2.23 2.55
N ARG A 151 -14.54 3.21 1.68
CA ARG A 151 -15.86 3.82 1.49
C ARG A 151 -16.88 2.78 0.99
N LYS A 152 -16.44 1.81 0.18
CA LYS A 152 -17.30 0.73 -0.34
C LYS A 152 -17.48 -0.42 0.63
N TYR A 153 -16.42 -0.93 1.26
CA TYR A 153 -16.45 -2.14 2.08
C TYR A 153 -16.39 -1.91 3.60
N GLY A 154 -16.37 -0.65 4.02
CA GLY A 154 -16.25 -0.23 5.41
C GLY A 154 -14.81 -0.23 5.95
N GLU A 155 -14.56 0.71 6.86
CA GLU A 155 -13.27 0.96 7.53
C GLU A 155 -12.94 -0.03 8.67
N THR A 156 -13.86 -0.94 8.99
CA THR A 156 -13.70 -1.89 10.10
C THR A 156 -13.41 -3.30 9.62
N VAL A 157 -12.65 -4.04 10.44
CA VAL A 157 -12.40 -5.47 10.25
C VAL A 157 -13.15 -6.26 11.31
N ARG A 158 -14.09 -7.11 10.88
CA ARG A 158 -14.96 -7.86 11.79
C ARG A 158 -14.24 -9.04 12.44
N SER A 159 -13.29 -9.63 11.73
CA SER A 159 -12.64 -10.85 12.20
C SER A 159 -11.81 -10.66 13.48
N ARG A 160 -11.93 -11.61 14.42
CA ARG A 160 -11.22 -11.56 15.70
C ARG A 160 -9.80 -12.13 15.62
N THR A 161 -9.58 -13.11 14.74
CA THR A 161 -8.29 -13.78 14.56
C THR A 161 -7.40 -13.02 13.56
N TRP A 162 -6.08 -13.12 13.71
CA TRP A 162 -5.15 -12.49 12.77
C TRP A 162 -5.36 -12.99 11.34
N PHE A 163 -5.50 -14.32 11.18
CA PHE A 163 -5.73 -14.93 9.87
C PHE A 163 -7.03 -14.46 9.21
N GLY A 164 -8.12 -14.38 9.97
CA GLY A 164 -9.39 -13.93 9.43
C GLY A 164 -9.39 -12.45 9.03
N ARG A 165 -8.62 -11.61 9.73
CA ARG A 165 -8.44 -10.19 9.35
C ARG A 165 -7.69 -10.05 8.04
N PHE A 166 -6.59 -10.78 7.88
CA PHE A 166 -5.85 -10.81 6.62
C PHE A 166 -6.76 -11.27 5.47
N ARG A 167 -7.52 -12.35 5.69
CA ARG A 167 -8.45 -12.90 4.71
C ARG A 167 -9.53 -11.89 4.32
N GLU A 168 -10.15 -11.23 5.29
CA GLU A 168 -11.19 -10.21 5.06
C GLU A 168 -10.65 -9.06 4.22
N LEU A 169 -9.44 -8.59 4.54
CA LEU A 169 -8.75 -7.55 3.79
C LEU A 169 -8.43 -7.95 2.35
N VAL A 170 -7.83 -9.12 2.17
CA VAL A 170 -7.49 -9.64 0.84
C VAL A 170 -8.74 -9.82 -0.02
N LEU A 171 -9.82 -10.33 0.56
CA LEU A 171 -11.10 -10.47 -0.13
C LEU A 171 -11.67 -9.12 -0.57
N LYS A 172 -11.67 -8.10 0.30
CA LYS A 172 -12.09 -6.74 -0.09
C LYS A 172 -11.27 -6.21 -1.28
N CYS A 173 -9.95 -6.43 -1.26
CA CYS A 173 -9.06 -5.99 -2.34
C CYS A 173 -9.33 -6.75 -3.65
N ALA A 174 -9.47 -8.08 -3.59
CA ALA A 174 -9.70 -8.91 -4.76
C ALA A 174 -11.06 -8.61 -5.41
N VAL A 175 -12.13 -8.43 -4.63
CA VAL A 175 -13.44 -8.05 -5.15
C VAL A 175 -13.37 -6.67 -5.83
N ARG A 176 -12.67 -5.70 -5.25
CA ARG A 176 -12.46 -4.39 -5.89
C ARG A 176 -11.77 -4.53 -7.25
N ASN A 177 -10.71 -5.33 -7.33
CA ASN A 177 -10.01 -5.54 -8.60
C ASN A 177 -10.94 -6.18 -9.65
N ILE A 178 -11.79 -7.13 -9.26
CA ILE A 178 -12.77 -7.75 -10.18
C ILE A 178 -13.81 -6.72 -10.64
N GLU A 179 -14.34 -5.90 -9.73
CA GLU A 179 -15.28 -4.84 -10.08
C GLU A 179 -14.68 -3.84 -11.07
N LEU A 180 -13.42 -3.42 -10.86
CA LEU A 180 -12.71 -2.56 -11.80
C LEU A 180 -12.59 -3.20 -13.19
N ALA A 181 -12.35 -4.51 -13.26
CA ALA A 181 -12.25 -5.21 -14.54
C ALA A 181 -13.61 -5.27 -15.26
N LEU A 182 -14.69 -5.50 -14.50
CA LEU A 182 -16.04 -5.48 -15.03
C LEU A 182 -16.44 -4.08 -15.52
N ASP A 183 -16.13 -3.03 -14.77
CA ASP A 183 -16.41 -1.65 -15.16
C ASP A 183 -15.65 -1.28 -16.45
N ALA A 184 -14.39 -1.71 -16.59
CA ALA A 184 -13.61 -1.50 -17.81
C ALA A 184 -14.16 -2.28 -19.01
N SER A 185 -14.72 -3.48 -18.81
CA SER A 185 -15.32 -4.28 -19.88
C SER A 185 -16.67 -3.75 -20.37
N ASN A 186 -17.36 -2.95 -19.56
CA ASN A 186 -18.66 -2.38 -19.86
C ASN A 186 -18.60 -0.92 -20.36
N ALA A 187 -17.40 -0.34 -20.43
CA ALA A 187 -17.13 1.02 -20.91
C ALA A 187 -16.85 1.02 -22.42
#